data_AF-A0A377KFC8-F1
#
_entry.id   AF-A0A377KFC8-F1
#
_cell.length_a   1.000
_cell.length_b   1.000
_cell.length_c   1.000
_cell.angle_alpha   90.00
_cell.angle_beta   90.00
_cell.angle_gamma   90.00
#
_symmetry.space_group_name_H-M   'P 1'
#
loop_
_entity.id
_entity.type
_entity.pdbx_description
1 polymer ?
#
loop_
_entity_poly.entity_id
_entity_poly.type
_entity_poly.pdbx_seq_one_letter_code
_entity_poly.pdbx_strand_id
1 'polypeptide(L)' 'MRKILITGGAGFIGSALVRYIINETSDAVVVVDKLTYAGNLMSLAPVAQSERFAFEKVDICDRAETGARIH' A
#
# COMPACT_ATOMS: atom_id res chain seq x y z
N MET A 1 -12.79 6.98 -10.70
CA MET A 1 -11.51 6.37 -10.31
C MET A 1 -10.87 7.25 -9.25
N ARG A 2 -10.50 6.66 -8.12
CA ARG A 2 -9.86 7.31 -6.98
C ARG A 2 -8.45 6.75 -6.79
N LYS A 3 -7.57 7.52 -6.16
CA LYS A 3 -6.26 7.07 -5.68
C LYS A 3 -6.37 6.94 -4.16
N ILE A 4 -6.24 5.72 -3.65
CA ILE A 4 -6.46 5.37 -2.24
C ILE A 4 -5.11 5.10 -1.57
N LEU A 5 -4.86 5.78 -0.46
CA LEU A 5 -3.69 5.55 0.38
C LEU A 5 -4.03 4.53 1.48
N ILE A 6 -3.23 3.46 1.60
CA ILE A 6 -3.40 2.44 2.63
C ILE A 6 -2.15 2.38 3.49
N THR A 7 -2.27 2.77 4.76
CA THR A 7 -1.22 2.60 5.76
C THR A 7 -1.25 1.18 6.35
N GLY A 8 -0.11 0.53 6.53
CA GLY A 8 -0.07 -0.84 7.06
C GLY A 8 -0.55 -1.90 6.04
N GLY A 9 -0.49 -1.57 4.74
CA GLY A 9 -1.01 -2.40 3.65
C GLY A 9 -0.26 -3.71 3.42
N ALA A 10 0.94 -3.90 3.99
CA ALA A 10 1.67 -5.17 3.91
C ALA A 10 1.26 -6.18 4.99
N GLY A 11 0.39 -5.79 5.93
CA GLY A 11 -0.15 -6.68 6.97
C GLY A 11 -1.29 -7.59 6.47
N PHE A 12 -1.85 -8.40 7.37
CA PHE A 12 -2.90 -9.37 7.03
C PHE A 12 -4.15 -8.74 6.40
N ILE A 13 -4.82 -7.83 7.12
CA ILE A 13 -6.04 -7.15 6.63
C ILE A 13 -5.71 -6.17 5.51
N GLY A 14 -4.64 -5.38 5.67
CA GLY A 14 -4.23 -4.37 4.69
C GLY A 14 -4.00 -4.99 3.31
N SER A 15 -3.26 -6.10 3.25
CA SER A 15 -2.95 -6.75 1.97
C SER A 15 -4.19 -7.36 1.31
N ALA A 16 -5.16 -7.84 2.09
CA ALA A 16 -6.43 -8.31 1.56
C ALA A 16 -7.24 -7.17 0.93
N LEU A 17 -7.29 -6.01 1.59
CA LEU A 17 -7.95 -4.82 1.05
C LEU A 17 -7.27 -4.33 -0.24
N VAL A 18 -5.93 -4.31 -0.27
CA VAL A 18 -5.18 -3.93 -1.49
C VAL A 18 -5.53 -4.87 -2.65
N ARG A 19 -5.51 -6.20 -2.43
CA ARG A 19 -5.87 -7.18 -3.45
C ARG A 19 -7.31 -6.99 -3.93
N TYR A 20 -8.24 -6.75 -3.01
CA TYR A 20 -9.63 -6.48 -3.35
C TYR A 20 -9.78 -5.22 -4.22
N ILE A 21 -9.16 -4.10 -3.86
CA ILE A 21 -9.27 -2.86 -4.64
C ILE A 21 -8.69 -3.04 -6.05
N ILE A 22 -7.52 -3.68 -6.16
CA ILE A 22 -6.90 -3.92 -7.46
C ILE A 22 -7.75 -4.87 -8.31
N ASN A 23 -8.31 -5.95 -7.76
CA ASN A 23 -9.01 -6.95 -8.56
C ASN A 23 -10.48 -6.60 -8.85
N GLU A 24 -11.17 -5.98 -7.89
CA GLU A 24 -12.63 -5.83 -7.91
C GLU A 24 -13.09 -4.40 -8.22
N THR A 25 -12.16 -3.44 -8.34
CA THR A 25 -12.49 -2.03 -8.59
C THR A 25 -11.57 -1.41 -9.65
N SER A 26 -11.93 -0.22 -10.11
CA SER A 26 -11.12 0.62 -10.99
C SER A 26 -10.22 1.62 -10.24
N ASP A 27 -10.16 1.57 -8.91
CA ASP A 27 -9.37 2.50 -8.11
C ASP A 27 -7.89 2.10 -8.08
N ALA A 28 -7.01 3.09 -7.87
CA ALA A 28 -5.58 2.89 -7.69
C ALA A 28 -5.22 2.88 -6.20
N VAL A 29 -4.16 2.18 -5.82
CA VAL A 29 -3.71 2.00 -4.44
C VAL A 29 -2.25 2.37 -4.29
N VAL A 30 -1.96 3.21 -3.29
CA VAL A 30 -0.62 3.43 -2.77
C VAL A 30 -0.56 2.84 -1.37
N VAL A 31 0.29 1.85 -1.15
CA VAL A 31 0.55 1.31 0.19
C VAL A 31 1.71 2.05 0.83
N VAL A 32 1.50 2.59 2.02
CA VAL A 32 2.56 3.09 2.90
C VAL A 32 2.73 2.12 4.06
N ASP A 33 3.91 1.53 4.20
CA ASP A 33 4.17 0.57 5.28
C ASP A 33 5.61 0.65 5.76
N LYS A 34 5.80 0.63 7.09
CA LYS A 34 7.13 0.63 7.71
C LYS A 34 7.84 -0.74 7.58
N LEU A 35 7.09 -1.80 7.21
CA LEU A 35 7.53 -3.20 7.22
C LEU A 35 8.12 -3.58 8.58
N THR A 36 7.33 -3.37 9.63
CA THR A 36 7.64 -3.88 10.96
C THR A 36 7.34 -5.38 11.03
N TYR A 37 7.39 -5.99 12.21
CA TYR A 37 7.21 -7.43 12.41
C TYR A 37 6.00 -8.05 11.69
N ALA A 38 4.87 -7.33 11.59
CA ALA A 38 3.65 -7.83 10.97
C ALA A 38 3.54 -7.58 9.45
N GLY A 39 4.46 -6.80 8.87
CA GLY A 39 4.45 -6.45 7.45
C GLY A 39 5.21 -7.46 6.60
N ASN A 40 4.58 -7.99 5.55
CA ASN A 40 5.20 -8.93 4.62
C ASN A 40 4.92 -8.55 3.16
N LEU A 41 5.96 -8.18 2.40
CA LEU A 41 5.86 -7.83 0.97
C LEU A 41 5.32 -8.97 0.12
N MET A 42 5.54 -10.23 0.51
CA MET A 42 4.98 -11.38 -0.22
C MET A 42 3.45 -11.36 -0.25
N SER A 43 2.80 -10.74 0.75
CA SER A 43 1.35 -10.57 0.78
C SER A 43 0.83 -9.67 -0.36
N LEU A 44 1.70 -8.82 -0.93
CA LEU A 44 1.39 -7.89 -2.02
C LEU A 44 1.86 -8.40 -3.39
N ALA A 45 2.65 -9.49 -3.44
CA ALA A 45 3.17 -10.06 -4.68
C ALA A 45 2.11 -10.29 -5.79
N PRO A 46 0.86 -10.74 -5.48
CA PRO A 46 -0.17 -10.95 -6.51
C PRO A 46 -0.58 -9.70 -7.30
N VAL A 47 -0.34 -8.51 -6.75
CA VAL A 47 -0.76 -7.23 -7.34
C VAL A 47 0.39 -6.28 -7.62
N ALA A 48 1.63 -6.71 -7.33
CA ALA A 48 2.82 -5.87 -7.43
C ALA A 48 3.14 -5.39 -8.85
N GLN A 49 2.65 -6.08 -9.88
CA GLN A 49 2.84 -5.70 -11.29
C GLN A 49 1.70 -4.84 -11.85
N SER A 50 0.67 -4.52 -11.04
CA SER A 50 -0.41 -3.66 -11.51
C SER A 50 0.06 -2.21 -11.65
N GLU A 51 -0.21 -1.57 -12.79
CA GLU A 51 0.03 -0.12 -12.97
C GLU A 51 -0.76 0.75 -11.98
N ARG A 52 -1.80 0.18 -11.35
CA ARG A 52 -2.62 0.83 -10.33
C ARG A 52 -2.11 0.62 -8.91
N PHE A 53 -0.99 -0.08 -8.73
CA PHE A 53 -0.40 -0.36 -7.43
C PHE A 53 0.96 0.33 -7.27
N ALA A 54 1.15 1.01 -6.14
CA ALA A 54 2.44 1.53 -5.72
C ALA A 54 2.71 1.19 -4.24
N PHE A 55 3.99 1.10 -3.88
CA PHE A 55 4.42 0.80 -2.51
C PHE A 55 5.52 1.76 -2.07
N GLU A 56 5.32 2.38 -0.92
CA GLU A 56 6.27 3.28 -0.27
C GLU A 56 6.63 2.73 1.11
N LYS A 57 7.91 2.41 1.32
CA LYS A 57 8.41 1.98 2.62
C LYS A 57 8.70 3.20 3.50
N VAL A 58 7.72 3.63 4.28
CA VAL A 58 7.79 4.85 5.08
C VAL A 58 7.18 4.62 6.45
N ASP A 59 7.77 5.25 7.48
CA ASP A 59 7.14 5.38 8.78
C ASP A 59 6.15 6.55 8.75
N ILE A 60 4.86 6.28 8.94
CA ILE A 60 3.82 7.33 8.98
C ILE A 60 4.02 8.34 10.13
N CYS A 61 4.84 8.01 11.13
CA CYS A 61 5.24 8.95 12.18
C CYS A 61 6.28 9.98 11.70
N ASP A 62 6.99 9.72 10.60
CA ASP A 62 7.89 10.68 9.96
C ASP A 62 7.09 11.56 8.99
N ARG A 63 6.64 12.72 9.49
CA ARG A 63 5.86 13.68 8.71
C ARG A 63 6.64 14.22 7.50
N ALA A 64 7.94 14.43 7.65
CA ALA A 64 8.76 15.01 6.59
C ALA A 64 8.92 14.01 5.44
N GLU A 65 9.26 12.76 5.76
CA GLU A 65 9.37 11.69 4.77
C GLU A 65 8.01 11.34 4.14
N THR A 66 6.95 11.25 4.94
CA THR A 66 5.61 10.95 4.46
C THR A 66 5.17 12.03 3.46
N GLY A 67 5.17 13.31 3.85
CA GLY A 67 4.74 14.40 2.98
C GLY A 67 5.52 14.50 1.66
N ALA A 68 6.82 14.15 1.69
CA ALA A 68 7.67 14.12 0.51
C ALA A 68 7.42 12.93 -0.43
N ARG A 69 6.54 11.98 -0.09
CA ARG A 69 6.27 10.78 -0.90
C ARG A 69 4.79 10.57 -1.24
N ILE A 70 3.87 11.19 -0.50
CA ILE A 70 2.42 11.10 -0.76
C ILE A 70 1.91 12.31 -1.56
N HIS A 71 2.11 12.30 -2.88
CA HIS A 71 1.54 13.28 -3.82
C HIS A 71 0.93 12.61 -5.07
#